data_AF-A0A3D0PF90-F1
#
_entry.id   AF-A0A3D0PF90-F1
#
_cell.length_a   1.000
_cell.length_b   1.000
_cell.length_c   1.000
_cell.angle_alpha   90.00
_cell.angle_beta   90.00
_cell.angle_gamma   90.00
#
_symmetry.space_group_name_H-M   'P 1'
#
loop_
_entity.id
_entity.type
_entity.pdbx_description
1 polymer ?
#
loop_
_entity_poly.entity_id
_entity_poly.type
_entity_poly.pdbx_seq_one_letter_code
_entity_poly.pdbx_strand_id
1 'polypeptide(L)'
;MVATPASLEAPTLHLDLPDPEQDDLSTLEFHARLEQAWELCDRFDLQTEIWRGRILAAVRDREKRGGEGRGAGFLQWLREREISKTRAYSLIQLAESANSLVGDGLLEESSVNNFSKRAFVETAQADPEVQQMISEAANEGQQITRKQVRRLTDEFTAATSPLLPD
;
A
#
# COMPACT_ATOMS: atom_id res chain seq x y z
N MET A 1 -24.40 -35.71 3.07
CA MET A 1 -23.12 -34.97 3.17
C MET A 1 -23.30 -33.72 2.35
N VAL A 2 -23.52 -32.58 3.01
CA VAL A 2 -23.70 -31.28 2.33
C VAL A 2 -22.31 -30.74 2.07
N ALA A 3 -21.97 -30.52 0.79
CA ALA A 3 -20.75 -29.85 0.42
C ALA A 3 -20.84 -28.39 0.90
N THR A 4 -19.98 -28.04 1.85
CA THR A 4 -19.72 -26.66 2.23
C THR A 4 -19.18 -25.94 1.00
N PRO A 5 -19.78 -24.82 0.53
CA PRO A 5 -19.15 -24.04 -0.53
C PRO A 5 -17.81 -23.54 0.00
N ALA A 6 -16.78 -23.64 -0.83
CA ALA A 6 -15.49 -23.03 -0.55
C ALA A 6 -15.73 -21.55 -0.21
N SER A 7 -15.40 -21.16 1.02
CA SER A 7 -15.20 -19.75 1.34
C SER A 7 -14.26 -19.21 0.27
N LEU A 8 -14.73 -18.25 -0.51
CA LEU A 8 -13.87 -17.46 -1.36
C LEU A 8 -12.85 -16.83 -0.43
N GLU A 9 -11.64 -17.39 -0.35
CA GLU A 9 -10.53 -16.76 0.36
C GLU A 9 -10.45 -15.33 -0.15
N ALA A 10 -10.58 -14.37 0.77
CA ALA A 10 -10.39 -12.98 0.42
C ALA A 10 -9.02 -12.89 -0.26
N PRO A 11 -8.90 -12.21 -1.42
CA PRO A 11 -7.62 -12.10 -2.08
C PRO A 11 -6.62 -11.54 -1.08
N THR A 12 -5.51 -12.26 -0.88
CA THR A 12 -4.44 -11.85 0.03
C THR A 12 -3.87 -10.52 -0.42
N LEU A 13 -3.47 -9.64 0.51
CA LEU A 13 -2.80 -8.38 0.18
C LEU A 13 -1.48 -8.64 -0.58
N HIS A 14 -0.93 -9.85 -0.47
CA HIS A 14 0.29 -10.29 -1.12
C HIS A 14 0.09 -10.63 -2.60
N LEU A 15 0.91 -10.00 -3.45
CA LEU A 15 1.17 -10.41 -4.83
C LEU A 15 2.54 -11.10 -4.87
N ASP A 16 2.65 -12.17 -5.63
CA ASP A 16 3.94 -12.79 -5.94
C ASP A 16 4.66 -11.94 -7.00
N LEU A 17 5.52 -11.02 -6.52
CA LEU A 17 6.30 -10.12 -7.37
C LEU A 17 7.76 -10.57 -7.40
N PRO A 18 8.43 -10.53 -8.56
CA PRO A 18 9.85 -10.82 -8.64
C PRO A 18 10.67 -9.80 -7.84
N ASP A 19 11.73 -10.26 -7.18
CA ASP A 19 12.66 -9.38 -6.45
C ASP A 19 13.44 -8.50 -7.45
N PRO A 20 13.39 -7.16 -7.33
CA PRO A 20 14.16 -6.27 -8.20
C PRO A 20 15.68 -6.50 -8.16
N GLU A 21 16.21 -7.02 -7.06
CA GLU A 21 17.64 -7.29 -6.86
C GLU A 21 18.09 -8.68 -7.37
N GLN A 22 17.15 -9.54 -7.82
CA GLN A 22 17.47 -10.88 -8.32
C GLN A 22 18.28 -10.84 -9.63
N ASP A 23 19.49 -11.38 -9.63
CA ASP A 23 20.41 -11.33 -10.77
C ASP A 23 20.22 -12.45 -11.81
N ASP A 24 19.62 -13.57 -11.41
CA ASP A 24 19.32 -14.72 -12.28
C ASP A 24 18.07 -14.53 -13.15
N LEU A 25 17.27 -13.50 -12.88
CA LEU A 25 16.09 -13.16 -13.68
C LEU A 25 16.44 -12.14 -14.76
N SER A 26 16.18 -12.47 -16.04
CA SER A 26 16.38 -11.53 -17.13
C SER A 26 15.42 -10.34 -17.04
N THR A 27 15.79 -9.19 -17.62
CA THR A 27 14.91 -8.01 -17.67
C THR A 27 13.57 -8.33 -18.34
N LEU A 28 13.58 -9.10 -19.43
CA LEU A 28 12.35 -9.50 -20.13
C LEU A 28 11.42 -10.32 -19.23
N GLU A 29 11.95 -11.32 -18.52
CA GLU A 29 11.16 -12.15 -17.61
C GLU A 29 10.64 -11.37 -16.41
N PHE A 30 11.46 -10.47 -15.85
CA PHE A 30 11.05 -9.57 -14.77
C PHE A 30 9.85 -8.73 -15.18
N HIS A 31 9.91 -8.07 -16.35
CA HIS A 31 8.79 -7.29 -16.85
C HIS A 31 7.56 -8.16 -17.12
N ALA A 32 7.72 -9.31 -17.78
CA ALA A 32 6.59 -10.21 -18.07
C ALA A 32 5.81 -10.65 -16.81
N ARG A 33 6.50 -10.91 -15.69
CA ARG A 33 5.85 -11.23 -14.41
C ARG A 33 5.10 -10.02 -13.83
N LEU A 34 5.66 -8.82 -13.93
CA LEU A 34 4.99 -7.60 -13.49
C LEU A 34 3.77 -7.25 -14.34
N GLU A 35 3.81 -7.52 -15.65
CA GLU A 35 2.66 -7.39 -16.55
C GLU A 35 1.52 -8.30 -16.08
N GLN A 36 1.80 -9.58 -15.81
CA GLN A 36 0.81 -10.54 -15.29
C GLN A 36 0.21 -10.11 -13.95
N ALA A 37 1.04 -9.62 -13.02
CA ALA A 37 0.55 -9.09 -11.75
C ALA A 37 -0.33 -7.84 -11.93
N TRP A 38 -0.02 -7.00 -12.92
CA TRP A 38 -0.79 -5.80 -13.22
C TRP A 38 -2.18 -6.11 -13.79
N GLU A 39 -2.31 -7.20 -14.56
CA GLU A 39 -3.61 -7.66 -15.10
C GLU A 39 -4.61 -8.05 -14.00
N LEU A 40 -4.12 -8.48 -12.82
CA LEU A 40 -4.96 -8.78 -11.66
C LEU A 40 -5.50 -7.53 -10.95
N CYS A 41 -5.01 -6.34 -11.32
CA CYS A 41 -5.36 -5.08 -10.69
C CYS A 41 -6.55 -4.40 -11.39
N ASP A 42 -7.70 -5.07 -11.47
CA ASP A 42 -8.89 -4.58 -12.19
C ASP A 42 -9.91 -3.84 -11.30
N ARG A 43 -9.90 -4.10 -9.99
CA ARG A 43 -10.84 -3.49 -9.03
C ARG A 43 -10.51 -2.03 -8.69
N PHE A 44 -11.54 -1.32 -8.24
CA PHE A 44 -11.47 0.05 -7.74
C PHE A 44 -11.57 0.09 -6.21
N ASP A 45 -10.67 -0.61 -5.53
CA ASP A 45 -10.57 -0.65 -4.07
C ASP A 45 -9.14 -0.35 -3.60
N LEU A 46 -8.98 -0.17 -2.27
CA LEU A 46 -7.72 0.27 -1.69
C LEU A 46 -6.64 -0.82 -1.81
N GLN A 47 -7.02 -2.07 -1.62
CA GLN A 47 -6.15 -3.22 -1.80
C GLN A 47 -5.56 -3.28 -3.21
N THR A 48 -6.37 -3.12 -4.25
CA THR A 48 -5.88 -3.08 -5.64
C THR A 48 -5.01 -1.85 -5.91
N GLU A 49 -5.26 -0.71 -5.27
CA GLU A 49 -4.33 0.42 -5.35
C GLU A 49 -2.98 0.14 -4.64
N ILE A 50 -2.98 -0.58 -3.52
CA ILE A 50 -1.74 -1.03 -2.84
C ILE A 50 -0.96 -1.98 -3.74
N TRP A 51 -1.63 -2.94 -4.37
CA TRP A 51 -1.02 -3.85 -5.36
C TRP A 51 -0.35 -3.10 -6.51
N ARG A 52 -1.05 -2.14 -7.12
CA ARG A 52 -0.47 -1.27 -8.16
C ARG A 52 0.75 -0.53 -7.64
N GLY A 53 0.72 -0.04 -6.40
CA GLY A 53 1.85 0.59 -5.74
C GLY A 53 3.08 -0.33 -5.58
N ARG A 54 2.86 -1.59 -5.17
CA ARG A 54 3.92 -2.61 -5.04
C ARG A 54 4.57 -2.94 -6.38
N ILE A 55 3.77 -3.12 -7.44
CA ILE A 55 4.28 -3.34 -8.81
C ILE A 55 5.12 -2.14 -9.27
N LEU A 56 4.61 -0.92 -9.08
CA LEU A 56 5.32 0.31 -9.45
C LEU A 56 6.65 0.47 -8.70
N ALA A 57 6.70 0.09 -7.42
CA ALA A 57 7.93 0.08 -6.62
C ALA A 57 8.93 -0.93 -7.20
N ALA A 58 8.50 -2.14 -7.54
CA ALA A 58 9.37 -3.16 -8.14
C ALA A 58 9.97 -2.69 -9.48
N VAL A 59 9.17 -2.10 -10.39
CA VAL A 59 9.70 -1.52 -11.64
C VAL A 59 10.72 -0.43 -11.34
N ARG A 60 10.38 0.52 -10.45
CA ARG A 60 11.25 1.64 -10.07
C ARG A 60 12.59 1.13 -9.52
N ASP A 61 12.56 0.14 -8.64
CA ASP A 61 13.74 -0.31 -7.92
C ASP A 61 14.65 -1.17 -8.81
N ARG A 62 14.08 -2.00 -9.69
CA ARG A 62 14.84 -2.70 -10.75
C ARG A 62 15.61 -1.73 -11.64
N GLU A 63 14.97 -0.63 -12.03
CA GLU A 63 15.55 0.40 -12.90
C GLU A 63 16.64 1.24 -12.21
N LYS A 64 16.57 1.41 -10.89
CA LYS A 64 17.63 2.09 -10.12
C LYS A 64 18.93 1.28 -10.13
N ARG A 65 18.84 -0.05 -10.19
CA ARG A 65 19.98 -0.98 -10.20
C ARG A 65 20.80 -0.91 -11.50
N GLY A 66 20.15 -0.69 -12.64
CA GLY A 66 20.73 -0.82 -13.99
C GLY A 66 21.74 0.25 -14.46
N GLY A 67 22.05 1.29 -13.67
CA GLY A 67 23.06 2.29 -14.06
C GLY A 67 22.62 3.30 -15.13
N GLU A 68 23.48 3.62 -16.11
CA GLU A 68 23.27 4.69 -17.11
C GLU A 68 21.92 4.55 -17.83
N GLY A 69 21.00 5.50 -17.57
CA GLY A 69 19.60 5.39 -17.95
C GLY A 69 18.62 5.46 -16.77
N ARG A 70 19.10 5.63 -15.52
CA ARG A 70 18.31 5.74 -14.27
C ARG A 70 16.92 6.33 -14.47
N GLY A 71 15.91 5.45 -14.38
CA GLY A 71 14.50 5.81 -14.41
C GLY A 71 13.90 6.05 -15.80
N ALA A 72 14.65 5.93 -16.89
CA ALA A 72 14.12 6.03 -18.25
C ALA A 72 13.14 4.88 -18.55
N GLY A 73 13.47 3.64 -18.13
CA GLY A 73 12.58 2.49 -18.26
C GLY A 73 11.34 2.63 -17.36
N PHE A 74 11.49 3.11 -16.12
CA PHE A 74 10.34 3.40 -15.25
C PHE A 74 9.42 4.46 -15.88
N LEU A 75 9.97 5.57 -16.38
CA LEU A 75 9.17 6.61 -17.05
C LEU A 75 8.52 6.12 -18.34
N GLN A 76 9.18 5.21 -19.07
CA GLN A 76 8.58 4.56 -20.25
C GLN A 76 7.41 3.66 -19.85
N TRP A 77 7.59 2.82 -18.84
CA TRP A 77 6.55 1.94 -18.32
C TRP A 77 5.32 2.72 -17.85
N LEU A 78 5.54 3.87 -17.19
CA LEU A 78 4.46 4.80 -16.83
C LEU A 78 3.71 5.36 -18.05
N ARG A 79 4.44 5.75 -19.12
CA ARG A 79 3.84 6.31 -20.34
C ARG A 79 2.98 5.28 -21.07
N GLU A 80 3.47 4.05 -21.22
CA GLU A 80 2.75 2.95 -21.89
C GLU A 80 1.41 2.62 -21.22
N ARG A 81 1.27 2.98 -19.94
CA ARG A 81 0.08 2.76 -19.11
C ARG A 81 -0.71 4.01 -18.80
N GLU A 82 -0.33 5.14 -19.38
CA GLU A 82 -0.97 6.44 -19.14
C GLU A 82 -1.01 6.85 -17.66
N ILE A 83 0.03 6.48 -16.89
CA ILE A 83 0.16 6.81 -15.47
C ILE A 83 1.06 8.02 -15.33
N SER A 84 0.58 9.08 -14.69
CA SER A 84 1.42 10.24 -14.39
C SER A 84 2.47 9.91 -13.32
N LYS A 85 3.63 10.57 -13.37
CA LYS A 85 4.68 10.42 -12.36
C LYS A 85 4.14 10.64 -10.95
N THR A 86 3.37 11.71 -10.74
CA THR A 86 2.73 12.00 -9.43
C THR A 86 1.83 10.86 -8.97
N ARG A 87 0.97 10.32 -9.84
CA ARG A 87 0.09 9.19 -9.50
C ARG A 87 0.90 7.96 -9.12
N ALA A 88 1.98 7.67 -9.85
CA ALA A 88 2.85 6.54 -9.58
C ALA A 88 3.47 6.64 -8.17
N TYR A 89 4.07 7.78 -7.83
CA TYR A 89 4.67 7.97 -6.50
C TYR A 89 3.62 7.97 -5.38
N SER A 90 2.40 8.47 -5.61
CA SER A 90 1.32 8.35 -4.62
C SER A 90 0.87 6.91 -4.38
N LEU A 91 0.88 6.05 -5.41
CA LEU A 91 0.57 4.62 -5.27
C LEU A 91 1.71 3.87 -4.56
N ILE A 92 2.96 4.20 -4.89
CA ILE A 92 4.14 3.66 -4.20
C ILE A 92 4.11 4.02 -2.72
N GLN A 93 3.85 5.29 -2.37
CA GLN A 93 3.71 5.73 -0.98
C GLN A 93 2.59 4.97 -0.26
N LEU A 94 1.46 4.73 -0.93
CA LEU A 94 0.37 3.94 -0.38
C LEU A 94 0.81 2.49 -0.06
N ALA A 95 1.59 1.87 -0.95
CA ALA A 95 2.14 0.53 -0.70
C ALA A 95 3.16 0.51 0.45
N GLU A 96 4.00 1.54 0.56
CA GLU A 96 4.92 1.72 1.67
C GLU A 96 4.16 1.88 3.01
N SER A 97 3.07 2.66 3.02
CA SER A 97 2.16 2.75 4.18
C SER A 97 1.55 1.40 4.56
N ALA A 98 1.20 0.56 3.57
CA ALA A 98 0.65 -0.75 3.83
C ALA A 98 1.68 -1.70 4.44
N ASN A 99 2.94 -1.60 4.03
CA ASN A 99 4.02 -2.38 4.64
C ASN A 99 4.20 -2.01 6.12
N SER A 100 4.08 -0.74 6.49
CA SER A 100 4.12 -0.34 7.91
C SER A 100 2.90 -0.84 8.67
N LEU A 101 1.68 -0.53 8.23
CA LEU A 101 0.48 -0.87 9.02
C LEU A 101 0.22 -2.38 9.08
N VAL A 102 0.34 -3.08 7.95
CA VAL A 102 0.03 -4.51 7.86
C VAL A 102 1.25 -5.38 8.15
N GLY A 103 2.43 -5.00 7.62
CA GLY A 103 3.66 -5.77 7.83
C GLY A 103 4.14 -5.76 9.28
N ASP A 104 3.90 -4.67 10.02
CA ASP A 104 4.18 -4.60 11.46
C ASP A 104 3.08 -5.27 12.31
N GLY A 105 2.01 -5.77 11.69
CA GLY A 105 0.93 -6.51 12.35
C GLY A 105 -0.11 -5.65 13.07
N LEU A 106 -0.11 -4.33 12.89
CA LEU A 106 -1.09 -3.42 13.49
C LEU A 106 -2.48 -3.55 12.84
N LEU A 107 -2.51 -3.75 11.53
CA LEU A 107 -3.72 -3.84 10.72
C LEU A 107 -3.82 -5.21 10.04
N GLU A 108 -4.98 -5.85 10.14
CA GLU A 108 -5.25 -7.09 9.40
C GLU A 108 -5.43 -6.81 7.91
N GLU A 109 -4.94 -7.72 7.05
CA GLU A 109 -5.08 -7.59 5.59
C GLU A 109 -6.53 -7.40 5.13
N SER A 110 -7.47 -8.13 5.76
CA SER A 110 -8.91 -8.05 5.50
C SER A 110 -9.51 -6.68 5.81
N SER A 111 -8.85 -5.89 6.66
CA SER A 111 -9.33 -4.60 7.17
C SER A 111 -8.86 -3.41 6.36
N VAL A 112 -7.94 -3.62 5.41
CA VAL A 112 -7.41 -2.56 4.53
C VAL A 112 -8.53 -1.81 3.82
N ASN A 113 -9.52 -2.54 3.28
CA ASN A 113 -10.62 -1.92 2.54
C ASN A 113 -11.64 -1.19 3.42
N ASN A 114 -11.45 -1.17 4.74
CA ASN A 114 -12.24 -0.32 5.64
C ASN A 114 -11.78 1.16 5.62
N PHE A 115 -10.67 1.47 4.96
CA PHE A 115 -10.15 2.82 4.87
C PHE A 115 -10.48 3.49 3.53
N SER A 116 -10.73 4.80 3.58
CA SER A 116 -10.45 5.65 2.43
C SER A 116 -8.93 5.77 2.22
N LYS A 117 -8.46 5.87 0.97
CA LYS A 117 -7.02 6.03 0.63
C LYS A 117 -6.30 7.10 1.48
N ARG A 118 -6.93 8.26 1.64
CA ARG A 118 -6.33 9.36 2.41
C ARG A 118 -6.26 9.05 3.90
N ALA A 119 -7.28 8.39 4.44
CA ALA A 119 -7.25 7.96 5.84
C ALA A 119 -6.10 6.98 6.07
N PHE A 120 -5.94 5.99 5.19
CA PHE A 120 -4.89 4.98 5.30
C PHE A 120 -3.48 5.58 5.35
N VAL A 121 -3.17 6.50 4.42
CA VAL A 121 -1.86 7.17 4.39
C VAL A 121 -1.67 8.08 5.61
N GLU A 122 -2.69 8.82 6.04
CA GLU A 122 -2.61 9.67 7.23
C GLU A 122 -2.44 8.84 8.51
N THR A 123 -3.10 7.67 8.61
CA THR A 123 -2.92 6.73 9.71
C THR A 123 -1.48 6.25 9.77
N ALA A 124 -0.91 5.77 8.67
CA ALA A 124 0.48 5.30 8.63
C ALA A 124 1.53 6.38 9.01
N GLN A 125 1.14 7.66 9.01
CA GLN A 125 1.99 8.80 9.38
C GLN A 125 1.69 9.35 10.78
N ALA A 126 0.64 8.87 11.44
CA ALA A 126 0.25 9.30 12.77
C ALA A 126 1.16 8.70 13.84
N ASP A 127 1.07 9.21 15.07
CA ASP A 127 1.75 8.63 16.23
C ASP A 127 1.36 7.16 16.44
N PRO A 128 2.26 6.31 17.00
CA PRO A 128 1.99 4.88 17.19
C PRO A 128 0.69 4.58 17.95
N GLU A 129 0.36 5.38 18.97
CA GLU A 129 -0.90 5.20 19.72
C GLU A 129 -2.12 5.46 18.84
N VAL A 130 -2.07 6.49 17.99
CA VAL A 130 -3.15 6.80 17.05
C VAL A 130 -3.24 5.73 15.96
N GLN A 131 -2.11 5.20 15.49
CA GLN A 131 -2.07 4.07 14.57
C GLN A 131 -2.78 2.86 15.15
N GLN A 132 -2.46 2.50 16.39
CA GLN A 132 -3.06 1.37 17.11
C GLN A 132 -4.58 1.54 17.21
N MET A 133 -5.04 2.67 17.76
CA MET A 133 -6.47 2.93 17.95
C MET A 133 -7.27 2.92 16.65
N ILE A 134 -6.72 3.49 15.58
CA ILE A 134 -7.39 3.49 14.27
C ILE A 134 -7.39 2.09 13.65
N SER A 135 -6.29 1.34 13.76
CA SER A 135 -6.17 0.00 13.18
C SER A 135 -7.08 -1.00 13.90
N GLU A 136 -7.21 -0.92 15.22
CA GLU A 136 -8.17 -1.69 16.01
C GLU A 136 -9.61 -1.43 15.55
N ALA A 137 -10.01 -0.16 15.42
CA ALA A 137 -11.34 0.18 14.92
C ALA A 137 -11.59 -0.38 13.51
N ALA A 138 -10.58 -0.35 12.63
CA ALA A 138 -10.69 -0.94 11.31
C ALA A 138 -10.77 -2.48 11.35
N ASN A 139 -10.03 -3.14 12.23
CA ASN A 139 -10.08 -4.60 12.44
C ASN A 139 -11.44 -5.06 12.97
N GLU A 140 -12.12 -4.20 13.75
CA GLU A 140 -13.50 -4.41 14.16
C GLU A 140 -14.54 -4.15 13.04
N GLY A 141 -14.08 -3.83 11.82
CA GLY A 141 -14.94 -3.58 10.66
C GLY A 141 -15.44 -2.15 10.53
N GLN A 142 -14.97 -1.21 11.35
CA GLN A 142 -15.41 0.18 11.26
C GLN A 142 -14.81 0.86 10.03
N GLN A 143 -15.64 1.62 9.31
CA GLN A 143 -15.17 2.44 8.20
C GLN A 143 -14.36 3.63 8.70
N ILE A 144 -13.12 3.75 8.23
CA ILE A 144 -12.18 4.78 8.63
C ILE A 144 -12.09 5.87 7.55
N THR A 145 -12.55 7.05 7.95
CA THR A 145 -12.49 8.27 7.17
C THR A 145 -11.34 9.16 7.64
N ARG A 146 -10.88 10.02 6.73
CA ARG A 146 -9.88 11.04 7.03
C ARG A 146 -10.23 11.90 8.26
N LYS A 147 -11.52 12.20 8.43
CA LYS A 147 -12.00 13.02 9.55
C LYS A 147 -11.82 12.31 10.89
N GLN A 148 -12.02 11.00 10.95
CA GLN A 148 -11.79 10.21 12.16
C GLN A 148 -10.31 10.20 12.54
N VAL A 149 -9.42 9.93 11.57
CA VAL A 149 -7.96 9.95 11.79
C VAL A 149 -7.52 11.30 12.34
N ARG A 150 -7.87 12.39 11.65
CA ARG A 150 -7.50 13.74 12.09
C ARG A 150 -8.02 14.10 13.48
N ARG A 151 -9.28 13.75 13.78
CA ARG A 151 -9.85 14.02 15.10
C ARG A 151 -9.07 13.32 16.21
N LEU A 152 -8.73 12.04 16.02
CA LEU A 152 -7.97 11.28 17.01
C LEU A 152 -6.53 11.79 17.14
N THR A 153 -5.89 12.18 16.04
CA THR A 153 -4.57 12.84 16.08
C THR A 153 -4.62 14.16 16.88
N ASP A 154 -5.64 15.00 16.63
CA ASP A 154 -5.80 16.27 17.31
C ASP A 154 -6.08 16.07 18.82
N GLU A 155 -6.95 15.10 19.16
CA GLU A 155 -7.27 14.72 20.55
C GLU A 155 -6.04 14.20 21.30
N PHE A 156 -5.26 13.31 20.66
CA PHE A 156 -4.04 12.75 21.24
C PHE A 156 -2.96 13.83 21.44
N THR A 157 -2.78 14.70 20.45
CA THR A 157 -1.83 15.83 20.55
C THR A 157 -2.20 16.75 21.70
N ALA A 158 -3.49 17.08 21.85
CA ALA A 158 -3.96 17.92 22.95
C ALA A 158 -3.76 17.27 24.32
N ALA A 159 -3.98 15.95 24.44
CA ALA A 159 -3.84 15.21 25.69
C ALA A 159 -2.38 15.00 26.11
N THR A 160 -1.46 14.93 25.16
CA THR A 160 -0.02 14.68 25.41
C THR A 160 0.83 15.95 25.36
N SER A 161 0.22 17.10 25.02
CA SER A 161 0.92 18.38 25.00
C SER A 161 1.46 18.72 26.40
N PRO A 162 2.77 18.98 26.56
CA PRO A 162 3.29 19.46 27.82
C PRO A 162 2.65 20.83 28.10
N LEU A 163 1.97 20.95 29.23
CA LEU A 163 1.54 22.26 29.74
C LEU A 163 2.80 23.12 29.88
N LEU A 164 2.89 24.22 29.13
CA LEU A 164 3.89 25.25 29.39
C LEU A 164 3.61 25.79 30.80
N PRO A 165 4.61 25.88 31.71
CA PRO A 165 4.41 26.54 32.98
C PRO A 165 4.13 28.03 32.76
N ASP A 166 3.14 28.57 33.48
CA ASP A 166 2.88 30.01 33.62
C ASP A 166 4.09 30.77 34.21
#